data_AF-A0A1F5E9D4-F1
#
_entry.id   AF-A0A1F5E9D4-F1
#
_cell.length_a   1.000
_cell.length_b   1.000
_cell.length_c   1.000
_cell.angle_alpha   90.00
_cell.angle_beta   90.00
_cell.angle_gamma   90.00
#
_symmetry.space_group_name_H-M   'P 1'
#
loop_
_entity.id
_entity.type
_entity.pdbx_description
1 polymer ?
#
loop_
_entity_poly.entity_id
_entity_poly.type
_entity_poly.pdbx_seq_one_letter_code
_entity_poly.pdbx_strand_id
1 'polypeptide(L)'
;MGGCISGTVYNDAMLGGCSTATPGDNSGWTISCSGGDLVGSVPAIKPTSSTFACVDNNSTGNQQALRDAQYSITFTPPSGMNFSCAPQGTTALTNATTPNVSDLTFMYSQAEAGWFQTRGGNVFAGSTAGGETIKSQIPDTCVAPCLPYFSLPDLVTNQPGSVSRASGTDNFDNGSVSTEGWEAQTGSYQGITADYQFWRQFLGDNLVAKTISGNPDTGFWLSDIPGTLTIASDWNVSSGQKVVVLHDGDINITSNQTVAVGSSLMIVASGTITFDDAINHDVTDVQGIYIANSISTGDDSPSVAFIGKGTFVSWNSFSFGRNLGIGNNTLAAETFVYRPDLVYNLPTEVKRSHYLWQEK
;
A
#
# COMPACT_ATOMS: atom_id res chain seq x y z
N MET A 1 -23.36 -5.28 -47.38
CA MET A 1 -24.13 -5.46 -46.13
C MET A 1 -23.35 -4.68 -45.09
N GLY A 2 -23.97 -3.74 -44.39
CA GLY A 2 -23.26 -3.07 -43.30
C GLY A 2 -23.59 -3.78 -41.99
N GLY A 3 -22.63 -3.86 -41.08
CA GLY A 3 -22.84 -4.44 -39.76
C GLY A 3 -22.63 -3.46 -38.61
N CYS A 4 -22.92 -3.91 -37.39
CA CYS A 4 -22.65 -3.18 -36.16
C CYS A 4 -21.75 -4.03 -35.25
N ILE A 5 -20.74 -3.41 -34.63
CA ILE A 5 -20.03 -4.01 -33.50
C ILE A 5 -20.71 -3.53 -32.23
N SER A 6 -21.23 -4.44 -31.41
CA SER A 6 -21.94 -4.11 -30.17
C SER A 6 -21.63 -5.07 -29.05
N GLY A 7 -21.84 -4.59 -27.82
CA GLY A 7 -21.56 -5.38 -26.63
C GLY A 7 -22.14 -4.79 -25.36
N THR A 8 -21.91 -5.48 -24.26
CA THR A 8 -22.31 -5.11 -22.90
C THR A 8 -21.07 -4.93 -22.03
N VAL A 9 -21.08 -3.87 -21.22
CA VAL A 9 -20.10 -3.62 -20.17
C VAL A 9 -20.72 -4.09 -18.85
N TYR A 10 -20.01 -4.93 -18.12
CA TYR A 10 -20.37 -5.48 -16.82
C TYR A 10 -19.49 -4.88 -15.74
N ASN A 11 -20.12 -4.45 -14.65
CA ASN A 11 -19.41 -4.07 -13.44
C ASN A 11 -19.30 -5.30 -12.56
N ASP A 12 -18.09 -5.82 -12.42
CA ASP A 12 -17.79 -6.82 -11.41
C ASP A 12 -17.51 -6.11 -10.08
N ALA A 13 -18.59 -5.86 -9.34
CA ALA A 13 -18.51 -5.35 -7.97
C ALA A 13 -17.84 -6.35 -7.01
N MET A 14 -17.60 -7.61 -7.43
CA MET A 14 -17.04 -8.66 -6.60
C MET A 14 -15.67 -9.13 -7.10
N LEU A 15 -14.62 -8.54 -6.55
CA LEU A 15 -13.33 -9.21 -6.28
C LEU A 15 -12.66 -9.96 -7.45
N GLY A 16 -12.75 -9.43 -8.67
CA GLY A 16 -12.06 -9.99 -9.83
C GLY A 16 -12.52 -11.40 -10.24
N GLY A 17 -13.72 -11.80 -9.83
CA GLY A 17 -14.31 -13.10 -10.17
C GLY A 17 -14.75 -13.24 -11.63
N CYS A 18 -14.73 -12.15 -12.39
CA CYS A 18 -15.20 -12.08 -13.77
C CYS A 18 -16.62 -12.64 -13.93
N SER A 19 -17.50 -12.40 -12.95
CA SER A 19 -18.83 -12.96 -12.95
C SER A 19 -19.80 -12.05 -13.71
N THR A 20 -20.56 -12.63 -14.65
CA THR A 20 -21.46 -11.93 -15.60
C THR A 20 -22.73 -11.36 -14.95
N ALA A 21 -22.79 -11.25 -13.63
CA ALA A 21 -24.08 -11.21 -12.94
C ALA A 21 -24.84 -9.89 -13.10
N THR A 22 -24.15 -8.76 -13.30
CA THR A 22 -24.82 -7.44 -13.34
C THR A 22 -24.28 -6.56 -14.46
N PRO A 23 -25.10 -6.20 -15.47
CA PRO A 23 -24.75 -5.17 -16.44
C PRO A 23 -24.34 -3.89 -15.70
N GLY A 24 -23.14 -3.39 -15.97
CA GLY A 24 -22.57 -2.22 -15.31
C GLY A 24 -23.11 -0.91 -15.89
N ASP A 25 -23.02 0.17 -15.12
CA ASP A 25 -23.25 1.51 -15.65
C ASP A 25 -22.01 2.04 -16.38
N ASN A 26 -22.15 2.32 -17.66
CA ASN A 26 -21.14 2.83 -18.57
C ASN A 26 -21.19 4.37 -18.68
N SER A 27 -22.02 5.06 -17.89
CA SER A 27 -22.24 6.51 -17.98
C SER A 27 -20.93 7.33 -17.92
N GLY A 28 -19.94 6.91 -17.11
CA GLY A 28 -18.63 7.56 -16.99
C GLY A 28 -17.55 7.11 -17.98
N TRP A 29 -17.82 6.10 -18.81
CA TRP A 29 -16.80 5.50 -19.69
C TRP A 29 -16.57 6.31 -20.96
N THR A 30 -15.34 6.37 -21.44
CA THR A 30 -15.07 6.78 -22.83
C THR A 30 -14.83 5.53 -23.65
N ILE A 31 -15.74 5.22 -24.56
CA ILE A 31 -15.63 4.08 -25.48
C ILE A 31 -15.45 4.67 -26.87
N SER A 32 -14.40 4.27 -27.58
CA SER A 32 -14.11 4.77 -28.91
C SER A 32 -13.74 3.65 -29.87
N CYS A 33 -14.17 3.77 -31.12
CA CYS A 33 -13.94 2.83 -32.18
C CYS A 33 -13.02 3.48 -33.22
N SER A 34 -12.05 2.73 -33.74
CA SER A 34 -11.11 3.21 -34.75
C SER A 34 -10.79 2.08 -35.75
N GLY A 35 -10.22 2.43 -36.90
CA GLY A 35 -9.87 1.45 -37.92
C GLY A 35 -10.95 1.26 -39.00
N GLY A 36 -10.64 0.41 -39.96
CA GLY A 36 -11.44 0.24 -41.18
C GLY A 36 -11.66 1.55 -41.92
N ASP A 37 -12.93 1.88 -42.16
CA ASP A 37 -13.33 3.09 -42.87
C ASP A 37 -13.53 4.30 -41.93
N LEU A 38 -13.31 4.14 -40.62
CA LEU A 38 -13.47 5.24 -39.65
C LEU A 38 -12.34 6.25 -39.81
N VAL A 39 -12.69 7.54 -39.94
CA VAL A 39 -11.72 8.63 -39.96
C VAL A 39 -11.33 8.97 -38.51
N GLY A 40 -10.28 8.32 -38.02
CA GLY A 40 -9.76 8.52 -36.66
C GLY A 40 -10.50 7.70 -35.60
N SER A 41 -10.50 8.23 -34.37
CA SER A 41 -11.19 7.61 -33.24
C SER A 41 -12.58 8.24 -33.08
N VAL A 42 -13.62 7.43 -33.25
CA VAL A 42 -15.03 7.85 -33.17
C VAL A 42 -15.63 7.36 -31.86
N PRO A 43 -16.28 8.20 -31.05
CA PRO A 43 -16.98 7.75 -29.85
C PRO A 43 -18.05 6.70 -30.19
N ALA A 44 -18.11 5.62 -29.41
CA ALA A 44 -19.18 4.64 -29.53
C ALA A 44 -20.51 5.24 -29.05
N ILE A 45 -21.60 4.80 -29.67
CA ILE A 45 -22.94 5.08 -29.16
C ILE A 45 -23.17 4.21 -27.93
N LYS A 46 -23.88 4.74 -26.94
CA LYS A 46 -24.32 4.01 -25.74
C LYS A 46 -25.85 3.88 -25.77
N PRO A 47 -26.42 2.83 -26.43
CA PRO A 47 -27.87 2.69 -26.56
C PRO A 47 -28.57 2.55 -25.20
N THR A 48 -27.86 1.98 -24.22
CA THR A 48 -28.28 1.89 -22.82
C THR A 48 -27.10 2.23 -21.91
N SER A 49 -27.35 2.31 -20.61
CA SER A 49 -26.30 2.47 -19.60
C SER A 49 -25.34 1.29 -19.53
N SER A 50 -25.61 0.14 -20.15
CA SER A 50 -24.69 -1.00 -20.08
C SER A 50 -24.22 -1.49 -21.44
N THR A 51 -24.72 -0.92 -22.54
CA THR A 51 -24.38 -1.38 -23.90
C THR A 51 -23.68 -0.30 -24.70
N PHE A 52 -22.87 -0.74 -25.67
CA PHE A 52 -22.24 0.15 -26.63
C PHE A 52 -22.40 -0.38 -28.06
N ALA A 53 -22.32 0.52 -29.03
CA ALA A 53 -22.36 0.22 -30.46
C ALA A 53 -21.39 1.12 -31.23
N CYS A 54 -20.50 0.50 -32.02
CA CYS A 54 -19.68 1.20 -32.99
C CYS A 54 -20.44 1.28 -34.32
N VAL A 55 -20.67 2.50 -34.81
CA VAL A 55 -21.26 2.78 -36.12
C VAL A 55 -20.43 3.86 -36.82
N ASP A 56 -20.45 3.87 -38.15
CA ASP A 56 -19.84 4.95 -38.92
C ASP A 56 -20.79 6.15 -38.90
N ASN A 57 -20.39 7.21 -38.18
CA ASN A 57 -21.08 8.49 -38.23
C ASN A 57 -20.49 9.28 -39.41
N ASN A 58 -21.12 9.15 -40.57
CA ASN A 58 -20.78 10.01 -41.68
C ASN A 58 -21.03 11.49 -41.30
N SER A 59 -20.41 12.42 -42.02
CA SER A 59 -20.54 13.87 -41.80
C SER A 59 -21.97 14.42 -41.88
N THR A 60 -22.94 13.60 -42.30
CA THR A 60 -24.37 13.95 -42.36
C THR A 60 -25.17 13.49 -41.14
N GLY A 61 -24.53 12.89 -40.12
CA GLY A 61 -25.20 12.42 -38.90
C GLY A 61 -26.05 11.16 -39.10
N ASN A 62 -25.94 10.50 -40.26
CA ASN A 62 -26.61 9.24 -40.52
C ASN A 62 -25.71 8.09 -40.08
N GLN A 63 -26.23 7.25 -39.18
CA GLN A 63 -25.53 6.04 -38.74
C GLN A 63 -25.43 5.08 -39.94
N GLN A 64 -24.22 4.93 -40.47
CA GLN A 64 -23.91 3.92 -41.47
C GLN A 64 -23.33 2.69 -40.80
N ALA A 65 -23.69 1.55 -41.35
CA ALA A 65 -23.24 0.28 -40.84
C ALA A 65 -21.82 -0.02 -41.36
N LEU A 66 -20.98 -0.54 -40.48
CA LEU A 66 -19.55 -0.79 -40.70
C LEU A 66 -19.34 -1.79 -41.85
N ARG A 67 -18.27 -1.59 -42.63
CA ARG A 67 -17.85 -2.52 -43.69
C ARG A 67 -16.89 -3.59 -43.16
N ASP A 68 -16.68 -4.65 -43.94
CA ASP A 68 -15.69 -5.70 -43.65
C ASP A 68 -14.27 -5.09 -43.59
N ALA A 69 -13.78 -4.81 -42.38
CA ALA A 69 -12.45 -4.26 -42.12
C ALA A 69 -12.03 -4.55 -40.68
N GLN A 70 -10.77 -4.30 -40.33
CA GLN A 70 -10.29 -4.40 -38.95
C GLN A 70 -10.64 -3.14 -38.16
N TYR A 71 -11.38 -3.31 -37.07
CA TYR A 71 -11.67 -2.25 -36.11
C TYR A 71 -10.99 -2.53 -34.76
N SER A 72 -10.56 -1.45 -34.11
CA SER A 72 -10.08 -1.42 -32.73
C SER A 72 -11.08 -0.68 -31.85
N ILE A 73 -11.51 -1.30 -30.77
CA ILE A 73 -12.42 -0.70 -29.78
C ILE A 73 -11.63 -0.40 -28.52
N THR A 74 -11.45 0.87 -28.20
CA THR A 74 -10.75 1.32 -26.99
C THR A 74 -11.75 1.66 -25.89
N PHE A 75 -11.51 1.10 -24.71
CA PHE A 75 -12.26 1.43 -23.49
C PHE A 75 -11.36 2.21 -22.55
N THR A 76 -11.81 3.39 -22.15
CA THR A 76 -11.16 4.21 -21.12
C THR A 76 -12.11 4.31 -19.92
N PRO A 77 -11.74 3.68 -18.78
CA PRO A 77 -12.56 3.72 -17.58
C PRO A 77 -12.52 5.11 -16.93
N PRO A 78 -13.50 5.44 -16.08
CA PRO A 78 -13.38 6.52 -15.10
C PRO A 78 -12.12 6.36 -14.22
N SER A 79 -11.62 7.45 -13.65
CA SER A 79 -10.54 7.41 -12.67
C SER A 79 -10.90 6.48 -11.49
N GLY A 80 -9.96 5.61 -11.07
CA GLY A 80 -10.15 4.65 -9.99
C GLY A 80 -10.74 3.29 -10.39
N MET A 81 -11.12 3.09 -11.66
CA MET A 81 -11.58 1.79 -12.15
C MET A 81 -10.47 1.06 -12.90
N ASN A 82 -10.29 -0.23 -12.59
CA ASN A 82 -9.29 -1.09 -13.22
C ASN A 82 -9.97 -2.23 -14.02
N PHE A 83 -9.37 -2.62 -15.14
CA PHE A 83 -9.83 -3.79 -15.88
C PHE A 83 -9.35 -5.06 -15.18
N SER A 84 -10.30 -5.88 -14.74
CA SER A 84 -9.95 -7.16 -14.10
C SER A 84 -9.93 -8.35 -15.07
N CYS A 85 -10.65 -8.27 -16.20
CA CYS A 85 -11.12 -9.49 -16.87
C CYS A 85 -11.25 -9.38 -18.41
N ALA A 86 -10.58 -8.43 -19.07
CA ALA A 86 -10.58 -8.41 -20.53
C ALA A 86 -9.99 -9.73 -21.07
N PRO A 87 -10.50 -10.30 -22.18
CA PRO A 87 -9.83 -11.41 -22.84
C PRO A 87 -8.44 -10.92 -23.27
N GLN A 88 -7.42 -11.32 -22.52
CA GLN A 88 -6.00 -10.95 -22.70
C GLN A 88 -5.61 -9.48 -22.48
N GLY A 89 -6.08 -8.83 -21.40
CA GLY A 89 -5.37 -7.65 -20.84
C GLY A 89 -5.18 -6.44 -21.77
N THR A 90 -5.89 -6.38 -22.90
CA THR A 90 -5.83 -5.24 -23.81
C THR A 90 -7.05 -4.36 -23.59
N THR A 91 -6.81 -3.05 -23.47
CA THR A 91 -7.82 -1.99 -23.60
C THR A 91 -8.44 -1.92 -24.99
N ALA A 92 -8.02 -2.81 -25.90
CA ALA A 92 -8.36 -2.83 -27.32
C ALA A 92 -8.71 -4.25 -27.80
N LEU A 93 -9.89 -4.41 -28.40
CA LEU A 93 -10.24 -5.58 -29.20
C LEU A 93 -9.82 -5.28 -30.65
N THR A 94 -8.74 -5.90 -31.15
CA THR A 94 -8.06 -5.45 -32.38
C THR A 94 -8.45 -6.16 -33.67
N ASN A 95 -9.35 -7.15 -33.66
CA ASN A 95 -9.59 -7.98 -34.84
C ASN A 95 -11.03 -8.47 -35.00
N ALA A 96 -12.00 -7.56 -35.05
CA ALA A 96 -13.31 -7.89 -35.64
C ALA A 96 -13.18 -7.83 -37.17
N THR A 97 -13.03 -8.95 -37.88
CA THR A 97 -12.94 -9.00 -39.36
C THR A 97 -14.30 -9.10 -40.05
N THR A 98 -15.38 -9.25 -39.29
CA THR A 98 -16.75 -9.23 -39.80
C THR A 98 -17.55 -8.17 -39.05
N PRO A 99 -18.35 -7.33 -39.74
CA PRO A 99 -18.95 -6.16 -39.15
C PRO A 99 -20.15 -6.48 -38.25
N ASN A 100 -20.55 -7.75 -38.08
CA ASN A 100 -21.66 -8.18 -37.22
C ASN A 100 -21.16 -8.88 -35.95
N VAL A 101 -20.25 -8.24 -35.21
CA VAL A 101 -19.87 -8.75 -33.89
C VAL A 101 -20.87 -8.22 -32.86
N SER A 102 -21.72 -9.10 -32.36
CA SER A 102 -22.63 -8.83 -31.24
C SER A 102 -22.14 -9.55 -29.99
N ASP A 103 -22.70 -9.20 -28.84
CA ASP A 103 -22.47 -9.87 -27.55
C ASP A 103 -21.02 -9.79 -27.03
N LEU A 104 -20.25 -8.78 -27.46
CA LEU A 104 -18.95 -8.50 -26.83
C LEU A 104 -19.17 -8.18 -25.35
N THR A 105 -18.49 -8.90 -24.48
CA THR A 105 -18.61 -8.73 -23.03
C THR A 105 -17.32 -8.11 -22.50
N PHE A 106 -17.45 -6.93 -21.89
CA PHE A 106 -16.36 -6.26 -21.18
C PHE A 106 -16.66 -6.27 -19.70
N MET A 107 -15.65 -6.53 -18.89
CA MET A 107 -15.78 -6.62 -17.44
C MET A 107 -14.73 -5.72 -16.79
N TYR A 108 -15.15 -4.95 -15.79
CA TYR A 108 -14.29 -4.08 -15.01
C TYR A 108 -14.61 -4.22 -13.53
N SER A 109 -13.67 -3.87 -12.67
CA SER A 109 -13.88 -3.80 -11.23
C SER A 109 -13.36 -2.47 -10.70
N GLN A 110 -14.07 -1.89 -9.74
CA GLN A 110 -13.54 -0.78 -8.98
C GLN A 110 -12.39 -1.28 -8.11
N ALA A 111 -11.24 -0.60 -8.15
CA ALA A 111 -10.14 -0.85 -7.25
C ALA A 111 -10.17 0.24 -6.19
N GLU A 112 -10.27 -0.18 -4.94
CA GLU A 112 -10.23 0.73 -3.80
C GLU A 112 -8.81 1.26 -3.58
N ALA A 113 -8.70 2.40 -2.87
CA ALA A 113 -7.41 2.97 -2.52
C ALA A 113 -6.62 2.01 -1.62
N GLY A 114 -5.28 2.14 -1.63
CA GLY A 114 -4.42 1.46 -0.66
C GLY A 114 -4.82 1.84 0.77
N TRP A 115 -4.89 0.87 1.65
CA TRP A 115 -5.24 1.05 3.05
C TRP A 115 -4.40 0.15 3.92
N PHE A 116 -4.24 0.51 5.19
CA PHE A 116 -3.37 -0.21 6.11
C PHE A 116 -4.06 -0.61 7.41
N GLN A 117 -3.52 -1.67 8.01
CA GLN A 117 -3.97 -2.19 9.30
C GLN A 117 -2.81 -2.37 10.24
N THR A 118 -3.14 -2.45 11.53
CA THR A 118 -2.24 -2.87 12.58
C THR A 118 -2.79 -4.10 13.27
N ARG A 119 -1.93 -4.87 13.92
CA ARG A 119 -2.30 -6.05 14.69
C ARG A 119 -1.59 -6.04 16.04
N GLY A 120 -2.39 -5.99 17.11
CA GLY A 120 -1.96 -6.04 18.49
C GLY A 120 -1.35 -4.76 19.05
N GLY A 121 -0.28 -4.23 18.44
CA GLY A 121 0.48 -3.11 19.01
C GLY A 121 -0.30 -1.79 19.08
N ASN A 122 0.09 -0.93 20.01
CA ASN A 122 -0.50 0.40 20.12
C ASN A 122 -0.07 1.30 18.96
N VAL A 123 -0.97 2.18 18.54
CA VAL A 123 -0.71 3.20 17.53
C VAL A 123 -0.82 4.57 18.19
N PHE A 124 0.15 5.43 17.92
CA PHE A 124 0.11 6.82 18.35
C PHE A 124 0.47 7.76 17.20
N ALA A 125 -0.32 8.80 17.02
CA ALA A 125 -0.04 9.88 16.07
C ALA A 125 0.10 11.22 16.80
N GLY A 126 1.29 11.81 16.73
CA GLY A 126 1.68 12.99 17.51
C GLY A 126 1.31 14.35 16.89
N SER A 127 0.63 14.38 15.74
CA SER A 127 0.31 15.63 15.04
C SER A 127 -0.59 16.54 15.89
N THR A 128 -0.25 17.82 15.92
CA THR A 128 -1.02 18.88 16.60
C THR A 128 -1.75 19.82 15.63
N ALA A 129 -1.59 19.59 14.32
CA ALA A 129 -2.06 20.50 13.28
C ALA A 129 -3.59 20.50 13.06
N GLY A 130 -4.34 19.64 13.77
CA GLY A 130 -5.76 19.38 13.50
C GLY A 130 -5.98 18.60 12.19
N GLY A 131 -7.24 18.26 11.91
CA GLY A 131 -7.63 17.45 10.73
C GLY A 131 -7.53 15.94 10.96
N GLU A 132 -7.49 15.18 9.86
CA GLU A 132 -7.32 13.72 9.88
C GLU A 132 -5.88 13.38 10.30
N THR A 133 -5.73 12.72 11.44
CA THR A 133 -4.41 12.43 12.04
C THR A 133 -3.97 10.99 11.81
N ILE A 134 -4.92 10.05 11.85
CA ILE A 134 -4.75 8.68 11.38
C ILE A 134 -5.81 8.47 10.30
N LYS A 135 -5.38 8.09 9.10
CA LYS A 135 -6.29 7.86 7.98
C LYS A 135 -5.98 6.51 7.35
N SER A 136 -6.92 5.58 7.40
CA SER A 136 -6.85 4.32 6.65
C SER A 136 -8.17 4.09 5.93
N GLN A 137 -8.13 4.02 4.61
CA GLN A 137 -9.34 4.03 3.78
C GLN A 137 -9.94 2.63 3.64
N ILE A 138 -10.40 2.06 4.77
CA ILE A 138 -10.95 0.70 4.79
C ILE A 138 -12.21 0.66 3.91
N PRO A 139 -12.24 -0.17 2.85
CA PRO A 139 -13.37 -0.20 1.93
C PRO A 139 -14.57 -0.95 2.50
N ASP A 140 -15.76 -0.64 2.02
CA ASP A 140 -17.00 -1.36 2.37
C ASP A 140 -17.00 -2.81 1.87
N THR A 141 -16.18 -3.11 0.86
CA THR A 141 -15.92 -4.44 0.34
C THR A 141 -15.05 -5.31 1.26
N CYS A 142 -14.41 -4.74 2.29
CA CYS A 142 -13.73 -5.50 3.33
C CYS A 142 -14.75 -6.19 4.27
N VAL A 143 -15.30 -7.29 3.79
CA VAL A 143 -16.17 -8.21 4.53
C VAL A 143 -15.50 -9.57 4.69
N ALA A 144 -16.01 -10.40 5.61
CA ALA A 144 -15.41 -11.68 5.97
C ALA A 144 -14.95 -12.49 4.72
N PRO A 145 -13.69 -12.96 4.67
CA PRO A 145 -12.74 -13.08 5.79
C PRO A 145 -11.96 -11.80 6.14
N CYS A 146 -12.10 -10.72 5.37
CA CYS A 146 -11.57 -9.42 5.74
C CYS A 146 -12.25 -8.91 7.02
N LEU A 147 -11.47 -8.30 7.89
CA LEU A 147 -11.95 -7.71 9.14
C LEU A 147 -11.86 -6.20 8.99
N PRO A 148 -12.99 -5.46 8.98
CA PRO A 148 -13.03 -4.01 8.72
C PRO A 148 -12.62 -3.20 9.95
N TYR A 149 -11.48 -3.54 10.56
CA TYR A 149 -10.94 -2.88 11.74
C TYR A 149 -9.53 -2.37 11.47
N PHE A 150 -9.22 -1.15 11.88
CA PHE A 150 -7.87 -0.61 11.78
C PHE A 150 -6.86 -1.35 12.67
N SER A 151 -7.23 -1.64 13.92
CA SER A 151 -6.44 -2.36 14.91
C SER A 151 -7.04 -3.74 15.15
N LEU A 152 -6.40 -4.75 14.57
CA LEU A 152 -6.78 -6.15 14.69
C LEU A 152 -6.25 -6.75 15.99
N PRO A 153 -6.95 -7.74 16.58
CA PRO A 153 -6.44 -8.47 17.72
C PRO A 153 -5.10 -9.16 17.46
N ASP A 154 -4.21 -9.07 18.44
CA ASP A 154 -3.02 -9.91 18.50
C ASP A 154 -3.40 -11.41 18.45
N LEU A 155 -2.61 -12.22 17.75
CA LEU A 155 -2.92 -13.63 17.55
C LEU A 155 -2.80 -14.48 18.82
N VAL A 156 -2.09 -13.98 19.84
CA VAL A 156 -1.85 -14.68 21.10
C VAL A 156 -2.77 -14.17 22.19
N THR A 157 -2.82 -12.86 22.41
CA THR A 157 -3.64 -12.27 23.48
C THR A 157 -5.10 -12.09 23.09
N ASN A 158 -5.41 -12.13 21.78
CA ASN A 158 -6.72 -11.81 21.22
C ASN A 158 -7.23 -10.42 21.66
N GLN A 159 -6.31 -9.48 21.88
CA GLN A 159 -6.62 -8.10 22.21
C GLN A 159 -6.07 -7.17 21.12
N PRO A 160 -6.85 -6.18 20.66
CA PRO A 160 -6.35 -5.15 19.76
C PRO A 160 -5.44 -4.17 20.53
N GLY A 161 -4.65 -3.41 19.78
CA GLY A 161 -3.88 -2.30 20.35
C GLY A 161 -4.73 -1.07 20.53
N SER A 162 -4.35 -0.22 21.49
CA SER A 162 -4.99 1.09 21.64
C SER A 162 -4.52 2.03 20.53
N VAL A 163 -5.47 2.75 19.93
CA VAL A 163 -5.19 3.81 18.97
C VAL A 163 -5.29 5.15 19.68
N SER A 164 -4.27 5.97 19.55
CA SER A 164 -4.21 7.24 20.27
C SER A 164 -3.65 8.36 19.41
N ARG A 165 -4.09 9.58 19.69
CA ARG A 165 -3.65 10.78 18.96
C ARG A 165 -3.47 11.98 19.86
N ALA A 166 -2.61 12.90 19.44
CA ALA A 166 -2.42 14.16 20.14
C ALA A 166 -3.58 15.13 19.90
N SER A 167 -4.02 15.25 18.65
CA SER A 167 -5.12 16.13 18.22
C SER A 167 -5.81 15.54 16.99
N GLY A 168 -6.84 16.22 16.46
CA GLY A 168 -7.50 15.85 15.22
C GLY A 168 -8.51 14.70 15.37
N THR A 169 -8.85 14.08 14.24
CA THR A 169 -9.77 12.94 14.15
C THR A 169 -9.09 11.77 13.45
N ASP A 170 -9.52 10.56 13.78
CA ASP A 170 -9.19 9.38 12.98
C ASP A 170 -10.24 9.21 11.88
N ASN A 171 -9.83 8.77 10.69
CA ASN A 171 -10.71 8.40 9.60
C ASN A 171 -10.40 6.96 9.15
N PHE A 172 -11.37 6.07 9.31
CA PHE A 172 -11.29 4.67 8.90
C PHE A 172 -12.27 4.32 7.76
N ASP A 173 -12.85 5.32 7.10
CA ASP A 173 -13.91 5.22 6.09
C ASP A 173 -15.03 4.24 6.51
N ASN A 174 -15.13 3.07 5.87
CA ASN A 174 -16.17 2.07 6.17
C ASN A 174 -15.80 1.12 7.32
N GLY A 175 -14.60 1.24 7.85
CA GLY A 175 -14.11 0.44 8.96
C GLY A 175 -14.34 1.09 10.34
N SER A 176 -13.87 0.39 11.37
CA SER A 176 -13.87 0.87 12.75
C SER A 176 -12.47 0.77 13.36
N VAL A 177 -12.22 1.46 14.48
CA VAL A 177 -10.89 1.45 15.11
C VAL A 177 -10.45 0.03 15.53
N SER A 178 -11.33 -0.72 16.20
CA SER A 178 -11.12 -2.10 16.64
C SER A 178 -12.45 -2.71 17.09
N THR A 179 -12.45 -4.01 17.42
CA THR A 179 -13.62 -4.68 18.02
C THR A 179 -14.03 -4.09 19.37
N GLU A 180 -13.07 -3.52 20.11
CA GLU A 180 -13.27 -2.97 21.45
C GLU A 180 -13.48 -1.44 21.44
N GLY A 181 -13.29 -0.78 20.30
CA GLY A 181 -13.41 0.68 20.21
C GLY A 181 -12.30 1.43 20.97
N TRP A 182 -11.12 0.83 21.17
CA TRP A 182 -10.03 1.43 21.96
C TRP A 182 -9.34 2.58 21.23
N GLU A 183 -9.93 3.76 21.37
CA GLU A 183 -9.47 5.03 20.78
C GLU A 183 -9.39 6.12 21.87
N ALA A 184 -8.31 6.91 21.87
CA ALA A 184 -8.16 8.01 22.82
C ALA A 184 -7.40 9.21 22.26
N GLN A 185 -7.88 10.42 22.54
CA GLN A 185 -7.09 11.63 22.39
C GLN A 185 -6.31 11.90 23.68
N THR A 186 -4.99 11.73 23.64
CA THR A 186 -4.13 11.77 24.83
C THR A 186 -3.27 13.04 24.93
N GLY A 187 -3.30 13.89 23.90
CA GLY A 187 -2.45 15.08 23.81
C GLY A 187 -1.04 14.78 23.27
N SER A 188 -0.20 15.82 23.20
CA SER A 188 1.14 15.71 22.61
C SER A 188 2.05 14.80 23.44
N TYR A 189 2.90 14.04 22.75
CA TYR A 189 3.94 13.23 23.38
C TYR A 189 4.82 14.10 24.30
N GLN A 190 4.89 13.73 25.58
CA GLN A 190 5.70 14.43 26.61
C GLN A 190 6.97 13.64 27.00
N GLY A 191 7.23 12.52 26.32
CA GLY A 191 8.39 11.67 26.60
C GLY A 191 9.68 12.18 25.95
N ILE A 192 10.74 11.39 26.07
CA ILE A 192 12.02 11.69 25.43
C ILE A 192 11.92 11.36 23.94
N THR A 193 12.25 12.33 23.08
CA THR A 193 12.43 12.11 21.65
C THR A 193 13.68 11.27 21.41
N ALA A 194 13.50 9.96 21.28
CA ALA A 194 14.56 9.00 20.99
C ALA A 194 14.87 8.94 19.48
N ASP A 195 15.29 10.06 18.89
CA ASP A 195 15.69 10.19 17.49
C ASP A 195 17.16 9.76 17.25
N TYR A 196 17.66 9.95 16.03
CA TYR A 196 19.05 9.63 15.69
C TYR A 196 20.06 10.35 16.60
N GLN A 197 19.85 11.63 16.91
CA GLN A 197 20.79 12.40 17.74
C GLN A 197 20.81 11.86 19.17
N PHE A 198 19.64 11.52 19.72
CA PHE A 198 19.54 10.82 20.99
C PHE A 198 20.33 9.51 20.97
N TRP A 199 20.06 8.61 20.02
CA TRP A 199 20.73 7.30 19.97
C TRP A 199 22.22 7.40 19.71
N ARG A 200 22.65 8.36 18.89
CA ARG A 200 24.07 8.64 18.60
C ARG A 200 24.82 9.04 19.86
N GLN A 201 24.25 9.94 20.66
CA GLN A 201 24.83 10.37 21.94
C GLN A 201 24.75 9.28 22.99
N PHE A 202 23.61 8.59 23.06
CA PHE A 202 23.32 7.56 24.05
C PHE A 202 24.26 6.36 23.94
N LEU A 203 24.50 5.87 22.71
CA LEU A 203 25.40 4.75 22.49
C LEU A 203 26.87 5.18 22.51
N GLY A 204 27.17 6.42 22.11
CA GLY A 204 28.49 7.04 22.24
C GLY A 204 29.62 6.14 21.77
N ASP A 205 30.57 5.87 22.68
CA ASP A 205 31.76 5.06 22.43
C ASP A 205 31.48 3.57 22.12
N ASN A 206 30.26 3.09 22.34
CA ASN A 206 29.88 1.73 21.95
C ASN A 206 29.71 1.58 20.42
N LEU A 207 29.54 2.69 19.70
CA LEU A 207 29.34 2.67 18.25
C LEU A 207 30.66 2.41 17.52
N VAL A 208 30.67 1.37 16.69
CA VAL A 208 31.79 1.03 15.81
C VAL A 208 31.47 1.47 14.39
N ALA A 209 32.34 2.28 13.79
CA ALA A 209 32.22 2.64 12.38
C ALA A 209 32.31 1.38 11.50
N LYS A 210 31.37 1.21 10.57
CA LYS A 210 31.28 0.01 9.74
C LYS A 210 30.66 0.29 8.38
N THR A 211 31.31 -0.20 7.34
CA THR A 211 30.71 -0.35 6.02
C THR A 211 29.73 -1.50 6.04
N ILE A 212 28.44 -1.15 5.96
CA ILE A 212 27.36 -2.12 6.03
C ILE A 212 27.24 -2.80 4.67
N SER A 213 27.52 -4.10 4.64
CA SER A 213 27.38 -4.94 3.45
C SER A 213 27.02 -6.37 3.87
N GLY A 214 26.10 -7.01 3.14
CA GLY A 214 25.61 -8.35 3.44
C GLY A 214 24.83 -8.45 4.76
N ASN A 215 24.72 -9.68 5.28
CA ASN A 215 24.02 -9.97 6.53
C ASN A 215 24.70 -9.33 7.74
N PRO A 216 23.92 -8.80 8.70
CA PRO A 216 24.50 -8.20 9.88
C PRO A 216 24.93 -9.25 10.93
N ASP A 217 26.07 -9.02 11.60
CA ASP A 217 26.50 -9.64 12.86
C ASP A 217 26.10 -8.79 14.08
N THR A 218 26.29 -9.35 15.28
CA THR A 218 25.97 -8.68 16.54
C THR A 218 26.85 -7.44 16.75
N GLY A 219 26.25 -6.33 17.16
CA GLY A 219 27.00 -5.13 17.55
C GLY A 219 26.21 -3.83 17.44
N PHE A 220 26.90 -2.73 17.75
CA PHE A 220 26.41 -1.37 17.60
C PHE A 220 27.21 -0.68 16.50
N TRP A 221 26.55 -0.40 15.38
CA TRP A 221 27.22 0.08 14.19
C TRP A 221 26.83 1.50 13.87
N LEU A 222 27.83 2.29 13.53
CA LEU A 222 27.66 3.53 12.81
C LEU A 222 28.02 3.27 11.35
N SER A 223 27.06 3.42 10.45
CA SER A 223 27.32 3.37 9.02
C SER A 223 28.34 4.44 8.63
N ASP A 224 29.41 4.05 7.94
CA ASP A 224 30.40 4.97 7.35
C ASP A 224 30.10 5.34 5.89
N ILE A 225 28.99 4.85 5.35
CA ILE A 225 28.53 5.16 4.00
C ILE A 225 28.01 6.59 3.97
N PRO A 226 28.52 7.47 3.10
CA PRO A 226 28.02 8.83 2.97
C PRO A 226 26.68 8.85 2.22
N GLY A 227 25.78 9.77 2.61
CA GLY A 227 24.51 9.98 1.90
C GLY A 227 23.48 8.92 2.25
N THR A 228 22.97 8.20 1.25
CA THR A 228 21.93 7.17 1.43
C THR A 228 22.55 5.79 1.59
N LEU A 229 22.19 5.07 2.66
CA LEU A 229 22.50 3.66 2.85
C LEU A 229 21.46 2.78 2.14
N THR A 230 21.90 1.90 1.24
CA THR A 230 21.00 0.90 0.63
C THR A 230 21.26 -0.50 1.21
N ILE A 231 20.22 -1.12 1.76
CA ILE A 231 20.18 -2.52 2.18
C ILE A 231 19.45 -3.31 1.09
N ALA A 232 20.23 -3.80 0.13
CA ALA A 232 19.74 -4.50 -1.08
C ALA A 232 19.82 -6.02 -1.02
N SER A 233 20.06 -6.59 0.16
CA SER A 233 20.10 -8.03 0.36
C SER A 233 19.23 -8.40 1.54
N ASP A 234 18.60 -9.56 1.48
CA ASP A 234 17.85 -10.08 2.63
C ASP A 234 18.76 -10.16 3.86
N TRP A 235 18.32 -9.55 4.95
CA TRP A 235 18.98 -9.74 6.24
C TRP A 235 18.30 -10.85 7.03
N ASN A 236 19.13 -11.73 7.56
CA ASN A 236 18.72 -12.86 8.38
C ASN A 236 19.41 -12.78 9.74
N VAL A 237 18.78 -12.07 10.68
CA VAL A 237 19.26 -11.96 12.06
C VAL A 237 18.95 -13.27 12.79
N SER A 238 19.98 -14.10 12.88
CA SER A 238 19.95 -15.44 13.47
C SER A 238 19.72 -15.41 14.97
N SER A 239 19.29 -16.54 15.54
CA SER A 239 18.98 -16.67 16.98
C SER A 239 20.11 -16.15 17.88
N GLY A 240 19.76 -15.29 18.84
CA GLY A 240 20.69 -14.68 19.80
C GLY A 240 21.48 -13.49 19.28
N GLN A 241 21.40 -13.16 17.99
CA GLN A 241 22.05 -11.96 17.45
C GLN A 241 21.32 -10.69 17.87
N LYS A 242 22.10 -9.65 18.17
CA LYS A 242 21.58 -8.34 18.58
C LYS A 242 22.28 -7.26 17.79
N VAL A 243 21.54 -6.65 16.87
CA VAL A 243 22.09 -5.71 15.90
C VAL A 243 21.45 -4.34 16.12
N VAL A 244 22.28 -3.32 16.26
CA VAL A 244 21.86 -1.92 16.28
C VAL A 244 22.64 -1.17 15.20
N VAL A 245 21.93 -0.56 14.27
CA VAL A 245 22.49 0.20 13.15
C VAL A 245 22.04 1.65 13.25
N LEU A 246 23.00 2.58 13.25
CA LEU A 246 22.79 4.01 13.14
C LEU A 246 23.34 4.50 11.81
N HIS A 247 22.58 5.33 11.10
CA HIS A 247 23.02 5.95 9.86
C HIS A 247 22.62 7.43 9.82
N ASP A 248 23.58 8.29 9.48
CA ASP A 248 23.37 9.73 9.33
C ASP A 248 22.97 10.06 7.88
N GLY A 249 21.72 9.76 7.55
CA GLY A 249 21.16 9.96 6.22
C GLY A 249 19.88 9.17 6.05
N ASP A 250 19.50 8.99 4.79
CA ASP A 250 18.38 8.15 4.39
C ASP A 250 18.80 6.68 4.30
N ILE A 251 17.87 5.77 4.55
CA ILE A 251 18.07 4.32 4.36
C ILE A 251 17.03 3.79 3.39
N ASN A 252 17.48 3.14 2.32
CA ASN A 252 16.63 2.39 1.40
C ASN A 252 16.77 0.90 1.71
N ILE A 253 15.69 0.28 2.18
CA ILE A 253 15.59 -1.16 2.39
C ILE A 253 14.83 -1.71 1.20
N THR A 254 15.54 -2.41 0.32
CA THR A 254 14.99 -2.94 -0.95
C THR A 254 14.90 -4.48 -0.92
N SER A 255 14.98 -5.08 0.27
CA SER A 255 14.94 -6.53 0.49
C SER A 255 14.36 -6.88 1.86
N ASN A 256 13.91 -8.12 2.04
CA ASN A 256 13.23 -8.55 3.26
C ASN A 256 14.17 -8.65 4.46
N GLN A 257 13.63 -8.45 5.65
CA GLN A 257 14.41 -8.44 6.89
C GLN A 257 13.79 -9.43 7.86
N THR A 258 14.46 -10.54 8.13
CA THR A 258 13.96 -11.59 9.03
C THR A 258 14.73 -11.61 10.34
N VAL A 259 14.01 -11.64 11.47
CA VAL A 259 14.60 -11.66 12.81
C VAL A 259 14.06 -12.85 13.60
N ALA A 260 14.95 -13.79 13.91
CA ALA A 260 14.62 -14.96 14.72
C ALA A 260 14.12 -14.55 16.12
N VAL A 261 13.22 -15.35 16.69
CA VAL A 261 12.80 -15.17 18.09
C VAL A 261 14.02 -15.31 19.02
N GLY A 262 14.14 -14.42 20.01
CA GLY A 262 15.33 -14.35 20.87
C GLY A 262 16.42 -13.40 20.37
N SER A 263 16.24 -12.82 19.18
CA SER A 263 17.15 -11.85 18.56
C SER A 263 16.52 -10.47 18.48
N SER A 264 17.32 -9.47 18.07
CA SER A 264 16.83 -8.11 17.84
C SER A 264 17.55 -7.42 16.69
N LEU A 265 16.80 -6.70 15.87
CA LEU A 265 17.31 -5.74 14.89
C LEU A 265 16.74 -4.36 15.21
N MET A 266 17.60 -3.37 15.34
CA MET A 266 17.22 -1.97 15.49
C MET A 266 17.95 -1.13 14.47
N ILE A 267 17.23 -0.36 13.67
CA ILE A 267 17.78 0.54 12.66
C ILE A 267 17.29 1.96 12.96
N VAL A 268 18.24 2.89 13.03
CA VAL A 268 18.00 4.31 13.33
C VAL A 268 18.60 5.17 12.23
N ALA A 269 17.76 5.98 11.58
CA ALA A 269 18.17 6.92 10.53
C ALA A 269 17.96 8.37 10.99
N SER A 270 18.85 9.28 10.62
CA SER A 270 18.60 10.72 10.78
C SER A 270 17.62 11.27 9.74
N GLY A 271 17.53 10.63 8.57
CA GLY A 271 16.60 10.95 7.49
C GLY A 271 15.39 10.03 7.42
N THR A 272 15.08 9.59 6.20
CA THR A 272 13.94 8.72 5.87
C THR A 272 14.36 7.26 5.79
N ILE A 273 13.55 6.35 6.32
CA ILE A 273 13.64 4.91 6.01
C ILE A 273 12.57 4.58 4.98
N THR A 274 12.98 4.10 3.81
CA THR A 274 12.09 3.67 2.72
C THR A 274 12.13 2.16 2.59
N PHE A 275 10.97 1.50 2.70
CA PHE A 275 10.81 0.06 2.49
C PHE A 275 10.29 -0.23 1.11
N ASP A 276 11.13 -0.02 0.09
CA ASP A 276 10.68 -0.24 -1.27
C ASP A 276 11.82 -0.51 -2.25
N ASP A 277 11.57 -1.45 -3.15
CA ASP A 277 12.33 -1.54 -4.40
C ASP A 277 11.53 -0.79 -5.46
N ALA A 278 11.99 0.39 -5.87
CA ALA A 278 11.28 1.25 -6.82
C ALA A 278 11.01 0.58 -8.20
N ILE A 279 11.60 -0.58 -8.48
CA ILE A 279 11.40 -1.32 -9.72
C ILE A 279 10.41 -2.48 -9.54
N ASN A 280 10.65 -3.35 -8.56
CA ASN A 280 9.86 -4.60 -8.41
C ASN A 280 8.94 -4.59 -7.18
N HIS A 281 9.09 -3.62 -6.29
CA HIS A 281 8.37 -3.51 -5.03
C HIS A 281 8.50 -4.74 -4.12
N ASP A 282 9.57 -5.52 -4.24
CA ASP A 282 9.74 -6.88 -3.66
C ASP A 282 9.78 -6.95 -2.12
N VAL A 283 9.77 -5.81 -1.43
CA VAL A 283 9.79 -5.75 0.04
C VAL A 283 8.41 -6.09 0.58
N THR A 284 8.29 -7.31 1.09
CA THR A 284 7.03 -7.91 1.55
C THR A 284 7.01 -8.19 3.04
N ASP A 285 8.17 -8.44 3.66
CA ASP A 285 8.29 -8.79 5.08
C ASP A 285 9.54 -8.14 5.68
N VAL A 286 9.34 -7.22 6.61
CA VAL A 286 10.43 -6.59 7.36
C VAL A 286 10.19 -6.68 8.85
N GLN A 287 11.19 -7.13 9.59
CA GLN A 287 11.10 -7.39 11.01
C GLN A 287 12.18 -6.61 11.75
N GLY A 288 11.78 -5.85 12.77
CA GLY A 288 12.73 -5.04 13.53
C GLY A 288 12.12 -3.87 14.27
N ILE A 289 13.01 -3.04 14.81
CA ILE A 289 12.70 -1.75 15.41
C ILE A 289 13.29 -0.68 14.50
N TYR A 290 12.42 0.09 13.84
CA TYR A 290 12.81 1.11 12.88
C TYR A 290 12.49 2.48 13.43
N ILE A 291 13.50 3.34 13.52
CA ILE A 291 13.38 4.70 14.07
C ILE A 291 13.96 5.66 13.04
N ALA A 292 13.20 6.68 12.67
CA ALA A 292 13.62 7.63 11.66
C ALA A 292 13.00 9.00 11.89
N ASN A 293 13.49 10.01 11.15
CA ASN A 293 12.72 11.24 11.02
C ASN A 293 11.43 10.94 10.26
N SER A 294 11.52 10.28 9.11
CA SER A 294 10.35 9.87 8.29
C SER A 294 10.42 8.38 7.93
N ILE A 295 9.26 7.74 7.75
CA ILE A 295 9.15 6.37 7.24
C ILE A 295 8.24 6.35 6.02
N SER A 296 8.62 5.61 4.99
CA SER A 296 7.82 5.38 3.78
C SER A 296 7.78 3.89 3.42
N THR A 297 6.62 3.37 3.03
CA THR A 297 6.47 1.98 2.53
C THR A 297 6.55 1.86 1.01
N GLY A 298 6.76 2.94 0.26
CA GLY A 298 6.85 2.91 -1.22
C GLY A 298 5.88 3.86 -1.90
N ASP A 299 5.70 3.71 -3.22
CA ASP A 299 4.81 4.53 -4.04
C ASP A 299 3.62 3.77 -4.67
N ASP A 300 2.58 4.52 -5.05
CA ASP A 300 1.20 4.10 -5.40
C ASP A 300 1.05 3.22 -6.67
N SER A 301 2.11 2.54 -7.10
CA SER A 301 2.09 1.58 -8.20
C SER A 301 1.48 0.25 -7.74
N PRO A 302 0.88 -0.58 -8.64
CA PRO A 302 0.46 -1.93 -8.28
C PRO A 302 1.61 -2.70 -7.64
N SER A 303 1.56 -2.83 -6.33
CA SER A 303 2.62 -3.37 -5.50
C SER A 303 2.17 -4.67 -4.84
N VAL A 304 3.13 -5.41 -4.30
CA VAL A 304 2.85 -6.49 -3.35
C VAL A 304 2.52 -5.91 -1.98
N ALA A 305 1.78 -6.68 -1.17
CA ALA A 305 1.43 -6.30 0.19
C ALA A 305 2.66 -6.26 1.09
N PHE A 306 2.75 -5.24 1.93
CA PHE A 306 3.84 -5.04 2.88
C PHE A 306 3.44 -5.48 4.29
N ILE A 307 4.28 -6.28 4.93
CA ILE A 307 4.11 -6.72 6.32
C ILE A 307 5.28 -6.26 7.17
N GLY A 308 5.06 -5.24 7.99
CA GLY A 308 6.04 -4.73 8.95
C GLY A 308 5.84 -5.36 10.33
N LYS A 309 6.78 -6.17 10.81
CA LYS A 309 6.68 -6.83 12.13
C LYS A 309 7.63 -6.21 13.15
N GLY A 310 7.09 -5.53 14.16
CA GLY A 310 7.89 -4.92 15.22
C GLY A 310 7.42 -3.54 15.62
N THR A 311 8.38 -2.62 15.74
CA THR A 311 8.13 -1.25 16.21
C THR A 311 8.63 -0.27 15.17
N PHE A 312 7.77 0.66 14.75
CA PHE A 312 8.10 1.67 13.76
C PHE A 312 7.82 3.04 14.38
N VAL A 313 8.85 3.88 14.44
CA VAL A 313 8.78 5.22 15.03
C VAL A 313 9.27 6.23 14.02
N SER A 314 8.38 7.13 13.63
CA SER A 314 8.72 8.32 12.86
C SER A 314 8.43 9.56 13.70
N TRP A 315 9.39 10.47 13.75
CA TRP A 315 9.26 11.73 14.50
C TRP A 315 8.62 12.86 13.71
N ASN A 316 8.59 12.75 12.38
CA ASN A 316 8.04 13.76 11.48
C ASN A 316 6.83 13.23 10.68
N SER A 317 7.02 12.19 9.86
CA SER A 317 5.96 11.71 8.97
C SER A 317 6.05 10.21 8.65
N PHE A 318 4.90 9.55 8.66
CA PHE A 318 4.74 8.19 8.14
C PHE A 318 3.93 8.25 6.84
N SER A 319 4.51 7.77 5.74
CA SER A 319 3.86 7.69 4.44
C SER A 319 3.54 6.23 4.10
N PHE A 320 2.28 5.98 3.77
CA PHE A 320 1.82 4.72 3.19
C PHE A 320 1.68 4.95 1.70
N GLY A 321 2.02 3.95 0.90
CA GLY A 321 2.00 4.09 -0.56
C GLY A 321 1.83 2.78 -1.29
N ARG A 322 1.59 1.66 -0.60
CA ARG A 322 1.32 0.39 -1.28
C ARG A 322 -0.09 0.41 -1.86
N ASN A 323 -0.23 -0.16 -3.05
CA ASN A 323 -1.51 -0.25 -3.74
C ASN A 323 -1.61 -1.63 -4.41
N LEU A 324 -2.52 -2.49 -3.93
CA LEU A 324 -2.71 -3.84 -4.49
C LEU A 324 -3.63 -3.86 -5.73
N GLY A 325 -4.02 -2.68 -6.24
CA GLY A 325 -5.08 -2.55 -7.23
C GLY A 325 -6.38 -3.16 -6.72
N ILE A 326 -6.88 -4.17 -7.44
CA ILE A 326 -8.13 -4.86 -7.06
C ILE A 326 -8.00 -5.59 -5.71
N GLY A 327 -6.77 -5.95 -5.32
CA GLY A 327 -6.52 -6.58 -4.02
C GLY A 327 -6.92 -5.70 -2.83
N ASN A 328 -6.91 -4.37 -2.99
CA ASN A 328 -7.28 -3.44 -1.92
C ASN A 328 -8.73 -3.63 -1.46
N ASN A 329 -9.61 -4.18 -2.31
CA ASN A 329 -11.01 -4.40 -1.95
C ASN A 329 -11.17 -5.39 -0.78
N THR A 330 -10.21 -6.29 -0.55
CA THR A 330 -10.30 -7.30 0.52
C THR A 330 -9.05 -7.46 1.37
N LEU A 331 -7.95 -6.82 1.00
CA LEU A 331 -6.68 -6.95 1.69
C LEU A 331 -6.11 -5.56 1.94
N ALA A 332 -5.60 -5.34 3.14
CA ALA A 332 -4.80 -4.16 3.44
C ALA A 332 -3.49 -4.23 2.64
N ALA A 333 -3.13 -3.13 2.01
CA ALA A 333 -1.88 -2.99 1.27
C ALA A 333 -0.68 -3.03 2.20
N GLU A 334 -0.83 -2.50 3.43
CA GLU A 334 0.17 -2.62 4.49
C GLU A 334 -0.43 -3.17 5.79
N THR A 335 0.31 -4.06 6.44
CA THR A 335 -0.04 -4.58 7.77
C THR A 335 1.13 -4.49 8.73
N PHE A 336 0.92 -3.83 9.87
CA PHE A 336 1.92 -3.75 10.93
C PHE A 336 1.59 -4.71 12.07
N VAL A 337 2.47 -5.66 12.36
CA VAL A 337 2.27 -6.68 13.39
C VAL A 337 3.21 -6.43 14.55
N TYR A 338 2.67 -6.32 15.75
CA TYR A 338 3.51 -6.10 16.92
C TYR A 338 4.36 -7.32 17.29
N ARG A 339 5.66 -7.11 17.49
CA ARG A 339 6.62 -8.13 17.95
C ARG A 339 7.30 -7.66 19.24
N PRO A 340 6.66 -7.84 20.41
CA PRO A 340 7.20 -7.37 21.69
C PRO A 340 8.54 -8.03 22.04
N ASP A 341 8.77 -9.26 21.58
CA ASP A 341 10.01 -10.00 21.80
C ASP A 341 11.25 -9.26 21.29
N LEU A 342 11.14 -8.44 20.24
CA LEU A 342 12.26 -7.65 19.72
C LEU A 342 12.79 -6.66 20.77
N VAL A 343 11.88 -5.96 21.45
CA VAL A 343 12.23 -5.00 22.52
C VAL A 343 12.81 -5.74 23.73
N TYR A 344 12.22 -6.89 24.09
CA TYR A 344 12.75 -7.72 25.17
C TYR A 344 14.13 -8.31 24.87
N ASN A 345 14.50 -8.48 23.60
CA ASN A 345 15.78 -9.06 23.21
C ASN A 345 16.87 -8.04 22.85
N LEU A 346 16.57 -6.74 22.84
CA LEU A 346 17.55 -5.67 22.65
C LEU A 346 18.81 -5.84 23.53
N PRO A 347 19.98 -5.32 23.11
CA PRO A 347 21.17 -5.25 23.95
C PRO A 347 20.88 -4.52 25.27
N THR A 348 21.59 -4.91 26.34
CA THR A 348 21.38 -4.35 27.69
C THR A 348 21.68 -2.84 27.72
N GLU A 349 22.61 -2.40 26.88
CA GLU A 349 23.01 -1.01 26.67
C GLU A 349 21.82 -0.16 26.23
N VAL A 350 20.97 -0.68 25.31
CA VAL A 350 19.76 0.00 24.79
C VAL A 350 18.64 0.08 25.83
N LYS A 351 18.59 -0.88 26.75
CA LYS A 351 17.51 -1.00 27.76
C LYS A 351 17.72 -0.14 29.01
N ARG A 352 18.83 0.58 29.12
CA ARG A 352 19.12 1.37 30.33
C ARG A 352 18.12 2.51 30.45
N SER A 353 17.39 2.57 31.56
CA SER A 353 16.48 3.68 31.82
C SER A 353 17.28 4.95 32.15
N HIS A 354 16.95 6.05 31.49
CA HIS A 354 17.34 7.37 31.96
C HIS A 354 16.38 7.81 33.07
N TYR A 355 16.62 7.34 34.29
CA TYR A 355 16.16 8.06 35.46
C TYR A 355 17.34 8.85 36.01
N LEU A 356 17.34 10.16 35.78
CA LEU A 356 18.02 11.06 36.69
C LEU A 356 17.13 11.11 37.93
N TRP A 357 17.51 10.35 38.94
CA TRP A 357 16.94 10.58 40.27
C TRP A 357 17.24 12.03 40.66
N GLN A 358 16.20 12.80 40.96
CA GLN A 358 16.31 14.10 41.62
C GLN A 358 15.53 13.99 42.92
N GLU A 359 16.23 14.12 44.06
CA GLU A 359 15.57 14.50 45.31
C GLU A 359 14.97 15.89 45.13
N LYS A 360 13.72 16.05 45.55
CA LYS A 360 13.06 17.34 45.56
C LYS A 360 12.97 17.88 46.98
#